data_AF-A0AAW0H5P0-F1
#
_entry.id   AF-A0AAW0H5P0-F1
#
_cell.length_a   1.000
_cell.length_b   1.000
_cell.length_c   1.000
_cell.angle_alpha   90.00
_cell.angle_beta   90.00
_cell.angle_gamma   90.00
#
_symmetry.space_group_name_H-M   'P 1'
#
loop_
_entity.id
_entity.type
_entity.pdbx_description
1 polymer ?
#
loop_
_entity_poly.entity_id
_entity_poly.type
_entity_poly.pdbx_seq_one_letter_code
_entity_poly.pdbx_strand_id
1 'polypeptide(L)'
;MRDSSDISRDCYNDLPSNVYVCSGPDCDLGNDNAVKQAETLFQQICPNEDFCPAPPNPEDIVFDGDSSQQEASESTVISETNSETPKGNTDLGNPEEPSK
;
A
#
# COMPACT_ATOMS: atom_id res chain seq x y z
N MET A 1 14.00 11.51 20.33
CA MET A 1 14.19 10.06 20.57
C MET A 1 15.68 9.78 20.47
N ARG A 2 16.18 8.74 21.14
CA ARG A 2 17.59 8.34 21.08
C ARG A 2 17.78 7.39 19.89
N ASP A 3 18.82 7.62 19.09
CA ASP A 3 19.20 6.69 18.03
C ASP A 3 19.61 5.35 18.66
N SER A 4 19.03 4.27 18.12
CA SER A 4 19.26 2.90 18.54
C SER A 4 19.69 1.99 17.39
N SER A 5 19.94 2.54 16.20
CA SER A 5 20.42 1.81 15.03
C SER A 5 21.77 1.13 15.27
N ASP A 6 22.64 1.78 16.07
CA ASP A 6 23.96 1.26 16.43
C ASP A 6 23.95 0.22 17.57
N ILE A 7 22.78 -0.11 18.14
CA ILE A 7 22.71 -1.11 19.22
C ILE A 7 22.89 -2.51 18.61
N SER A 8 23.98 -3.18 18.97
CA SER A 8 24.21 -4.57 18.54
C SER A 8 23.08 -5.49 19.01
N ARG A 9 22.66 -6.40 18.12
CA ARG A 9 21.68 -7.44 18.44
C ARG A 9 22.18 -8.38 19.54
N ASP A 10 23.49 -8.54 19.70
CA ASP A 10 24.11 -9.34 20.77
C ASP A 10 23.84 -8.77 22.17
N CYS A 11 23.41 -7.50 22.28
CA CYS A 11 22.98 -6.92 23.55
C CYS A 11 21.69 -7.57 24.09
N TYR A 12 20.91 -8.24 23.23
CA TYR A 12 19.70 -8.96 23.62
C TYR A 12 20.03 -10.45 23.84
N ASN A 13 20.37 -10.77 25.08
CA ASN A 13 20.67 -12.15 25.48
C ASN A 13 19.38 -12.99 25.59
N ASP A 14 19.53 -14.31 25.41
CA ASP A 14 18.49 -15.32 25.65
C ASP A 14 17.20 -15.17 24.82
N LEU A 15 17.25 -14.42 23.71
CA LEU A 15 16.12 -14.36 22.79
C LEU A 15 15.96 -15.67 22.01
N PRO A 16 14.75 -16.25 21.95
CA PRO A 16 14.46 -17.35 21.05
C PRO A 16 14.76 -17.00 19.59
N SER A 17 15.14 -17.99 18.78
CA SER A 17 15.56 -17.78 17.39
C SER A 17 14.49 -17.22 16.47
N ASN A 18 13.21 -17.31 16.86
CA ASN A 18 12.05 -16.79 16.14
C ASN A 18 11.56 -15.43 16.67
N VAL A 19 12.34 -14.77 17.54
CA VAL A 19 12.08 -13.39 17.97
C VAL A 19 13.03 -12.45 17.25
N TYR A 20 12.48 -11.41 16.64
CA TYR A 20 13.23 -10.42 15.87
C TYR A 20 13.12 -9.05 16.52
N VAL A 21 14.25 -8.35 16.60
CA VAL A 21 14.34 -7.01 17.20
C VAL A 21 14.56 -5.99 16.08
N CYS A 22 13.77 -4.91 16.11
CA CYS A 22 13.95 -3.75 15.24
C CYS A 22 14.54 -2.57 16.03
N SER A 23 15.31 -1.71 15.37
CA SER A 23 15.77 -0.46 15.99
C SER A 23 14.67 0.59 15.91
N GLY A 24 14.80 1.65 16.71
CA GLY A 24 14.06 2.89 16.49
C GLY A 24 14.60 3.67 15.27
N PRO A 25 14.08 4.90 15.05
CA PRO A 25 14.61 5.80 14.04
C PRO A 25 16.07 6.17 14.33
N ASP A 26 16.85 6.27 13.27
CA ASP A 26 18.23 6.69 13.24
C ASP A 26 18.37 8.22 13.10
N CYS A 27 19.61 8.71 13.17
CA CYS A 27 19.92 10.13 12.98
C CYS A 27 19.92 10.57 11.50
N ASP A 28 19.84 9.62 10.56
CA ASP A 28 19.93 9.89 9.14
C ASP A 28 18.67 10.59 8.61
N LEU A 29 18.83 11.34 7.51
CA LEU A 29 17.71 12.05 6.88
C LEU A 29 16.75 11.10 6.15
N GLY A 30 17.27 9.96 5.67
CA GLY A 30 16.54 8.96 4.91
C GLY A 30 16.03 7.81 5.78
N ASN A 31 15.42 6.83 5.13
CA ASN A 31 14.91 5.62 5.79
C ASN A 31 15.71 4.36 5.43
N ASP A 32 16.94 4.54 4.91
CA ASP A 32 17.75 3.46 4.38
C ASP A 32 17.99 2.35 5.41
N ASN A 33 18.25 2.72 6.66
CA ASN A 33 18.43 1.75 7.74
C ASN A 33 17.15 0.94 8.00
N ALA A 34 15.99 1.61 8.06
CA ALA A 34 14.71 0.96 8.27
C ALA A 34 14.38 -0.03 7.13
N VAL A 35 14.62 0.38 5.88
CA VAL A 35 14.39 -0.47 4.70
C VAL A 35 15.32 -1.68 4.71
N LYS A 36 16.63 -1.47 4.92
CA LYS A 36 17.62 -2.56 5.00
C LYS A 36 17.32 -3.55 6.12
N GLN A 37 16.91 -3.05 7.29
CA GLN A 37 16.51 -3.89 8.41
C GLN A 37 15.28 -4.73 8.07
N ALA A 38 14.25 -4.11 7.48
CA ALA A 38 13.03 -4.82 7.08
C ALA A 38 13.31 -5.91 6.04
N GLU A 39 14.13 -5.63 5.02
CA GLU A 39 14.52 -6.60 4.00
C GLU A 39 15.31 -7.77 4.59
N THR A 40 16.26 -7.48 5.50
CA THR A 40 17.05 -8.52 6.18
C THR A 40 16.16 -9.45 6.99
N LEU A 41 15.23 -8.90 7.77
CA LEU A 41 14.28 -9.69 8.56
C LEU A 41 13.33 -10.49 7.67
N PHE A 42 12.84 -9.90 6.59
CA PHE A 42 11.99 -10.59 5.63
C PHE A 42 12.68 -11.82 5.04
N GLN A 43 13.93 -11.72 4.60
CA GLN A 43 14.68 -12.85 4.06
C GLN A 43 14.95 -13.95 5.11
N GLN A 44 15.04 -13.60 6.39
CA GLN A 44 15.13 -14.58 7.48
C GLN A 44 13.82 -15.32 7.74
N ILE A 45 12.68 -14.66 7.53
CA ILE A 45 11.34 -15.21 7.81
C ILE A 45 10.78 -15.96 6.59
N CYS A 46 10.92 -15.37 5.41
CA CYS A 46 10.41 -15.82 4.12
C CYS A 46 11.58 -15.99 3.12
N PRO A 47 12.40 -17.04 3.26
CA PRO A 47 13.57 -17.22 2.40
C PRO A 47 13.14 -17.49 0.94
N ASN A 48 13.87 -16.90 0.00
CA ASN A 48 13.64 -17.01 -1.45
C ASN A 48 12.33 -16.36 -1.97
N GLU A 49 11.62 -15.60 -1.13
CA GLU A 49 10.51 -14.76 -1.56
C GLU A 49 11.00 -13.37 -1.99
N ASP A 50 10.22 -12.69 -2.82
CA ASP A 50 10.51 -11.30 -3.24
C ASP A 50 10.10 -10.29 -2.15
N PHE A 51 10.90 -9.24 -1.95
CA PHE A 51 10.66 -8.27 -0.89
C PHE A 51 9.69 -7.18 -1.38
N CYS A 52 8.47 -7.19 -0.81
CA CYS A 52 7.40 -6.25 -1.15
C CYS A 52 7.06 -6.19 -2.67
N PRO A 53 6.72 -7.32 -3.32
CA PRO A 53 6.30 -7.30 -4.72
C PRO A 53 5.03 -6.45 -4.88
N ALA A 54 4.88 -5.81 -6.04
CA ALA A 54 3.63 -5.11 -6.35
C ALA A 54 2.47 -6.11 -6.35
N PRO A 55 1.31 -5.75 -5.75
CA PRO A 55 0.15 -6.62 -5.81
C PRO A 55 -0.25 -6.84 -7.29
N PRO A 56 -0.72 -8.04 -7.66
CA PRO A 56 -1.16 -8.31 -9.02
C PRO A 56 -2.32 -7.37 -9.39
N ASN A 57 -2.23 -6.76 -10.58
CA ASN A 57 -3.29 -5.88 -11.07
C ASN A 57 -4.51 -6.73 -11.46
N PRO A 58 -5.71 -6.50 -10.90
CA PRO A 58 -6.88 -7.32 -11.19
C PRO A 58 -7.31 -7.26 -12.65
N GLU A 59 -7.07 -6.14 -13.33
CA GLU A 59 -7.43 -5.92 -14.74
C GLU A 59 -6.56 -6.74 -15.71
N ASP A 60 -5.43 -7.31 -15.25
CA ASP A 60 -4.56 -8.15 -16.08
C ASP A 60 -5.15 -9.57 -16.28
N ILE A 61 -6.21 -9.93 -15.55
CA ILE A 61 -6.88 -11.23 -15.63
C ILE A 61 -7.90 -11.21 -16.76
N VAL A 62 -7.66 -11.93 -17.85
CA VAL A 62 -8.63 -12.12 -18.94
C VAL A 62 -9.59 -13.27 -18.60
N PHE A 63 -10.88 -12.99 -18.59
CA PHE A 63 -11.92 -14.02 -18.49
C PHE A 63 -12.35 -14.48 -19.89
N ASP A 64 -12.32 -15.79 -20.16
CA ASP A 64 -12.85 -16.39 -21.39
C ASP A 64 -14.39 -16.30 -21.38
N GLY A 65 -14.92 -15.15 -21.78
CA GLY A 65 -16.35 -14.91 -21.91
C GLY A 65 -16.90 -15.36 -23.26
N ASP A 66 -17.10 -16.68 -23.46
CA ASP A 66 -18.19 -17.19 -24.31
C ASP A 66 -18.52 -18.68 -24.04
N SER A 67 -19.50 -18.92 -23.16
CA SER A 67 -20.58 -19.87 -23.44
C SER A 67 -21.69 -19.67 -22.39
N SER A 68 -22.59 -18.72 -22.68
CA SER A 68 -23.93 -18.68 -22.10
C SER A 68 -24.00 -18.76 -20.55
N GLN A 69 -23.28 -17.89 -19.83
CA GLN A 69 -23.68 -17.60 -18.45
C GLN A 69 -24.92 -16.71 -18.49
N GLN A 70 -26.06 -17.40 -18.42
CA GLN A 70 -27.35 -16.85 -18.06
C GLN A 70 -27.16 -15.84 -16.92
N GLU A 71 -27.60 -14.60 -17.16
CA GLU A 71 -27.67 -13.59 -16.12
C GLU A 71 -28.53 -14.11 -14.97
N ALA A 72 -27.89 -14.63 -13.93
CA ALA A 72 -28.45 -14.61 -12.60
C ALA A 72 -28.06 -13.26 -12.03
N SER A 73 -28.98 -12.31 -12.18
CA SER A 73 -29.01 -11.08 -11.40
C SER A 73 -28.74 -11.41 -9.92
N GLU A 74 -27.60 -10.98 -9.39
CA GLU A 74 -27.54 -10.50 -8.01
C GLU A 74 -27.26 -9.02 -8.05
N SER A 75 -28.37 -8.30 -8.18
CA SER A 75 -28.50 -6.88 -7.96
C SER A 75 -27.90 -6.47 -6.62
N THR A 76 -26.90 -5.59 -6.66
CA THR A 76 -26.86 -4.34 -5.91
C THR A 76 -27.77 -4.28 -4.67
N VAL A 77 -27.18 -4.32 -3.48
CA VAL A 77 -27.72 -3.66 -2.28
C VAL A 77 -26.85 -2.43 -2.00
N ILE A 78 -27.02 -1.40 -2.82
CA ILE A 78 -26.85 -0.03 -2.33
C ILE A 78 -28.11 0.28 -1.51
N SER A 79 -27.93 0.56 -0.22
CA SER A 79 -28.98 1.18 0.58
C SER A 79 -28.72 2.69 0.55
N GLU A 80 -29.44 3.39 -0.31
CA GLU A 80 -29.48 4.85 -0.33
C GLU A 80 -30.47 5.36 0.73
N THR A 81 -29.99 6.18 1.66
CA THR A 81 -30.74 7.28 2.29
C THR A 81 -29.67 8.29 2.70
N ASN A 82 -29.61 9.51 2.17
CA ASN A 82 -30.63 10.53 2.23
C ASN A 82 -30.44 11.53 1.08
N SER A 83 -31.58 11.87 0.47
CA SER A 83 -31.82 12.94 -0.48
C SER A 83 -31.34 14.30 0.04
N GLU A 84 -30.71 15.11 -0.82
CA GLU A 84 -31.16 16.47 -1.17
C GLU A 84 -30.22 17.08 -2.24
N THR A 85 -30.77 17.41 -3.41
CA THR A 85 -30.14 18.30 -4.39
C THR A 85 -30.88 19.63 -4.33
N PRO A 86 -30.18 20.78 -4.49
CA PRO A 86 -30.64 21.65 -5.58
C PRO A 86 -29.54 22.12 -6.54
N LYS A 87 -29.97 22.19 -7.80
CA LYS A 87 -29.31 22.58 -9.06
C LYS A 87 -28.51 23.89 -9.01
N GLY A 88 -27.45 23.94 -9.82
CA GLY A 88 -26.88 25.17 -10.35
C GLY A 88 -26.02 24.87 -11.60
N ASN A 89 -26.55 25.21 -12.77
CA ASN A 89 -25.96 25.05 -14.10
C ASN A 89 -25.27 26.34 -14.57
N THR A 90 -24.18 26.21 -15.35
CA THR A 90 -23.64 27.11 -16.40
C THR A 90 -22.16 26.72 -16.57
N ASP A 91 -21.77 25.90 -17.54
CA ASP A 91 -21.44 26.25 -18.94
C ASP A 91 -20.78 27.62 -19.17
N LEU A 92 -19.82 27.62 -20.09
CA LEU A 92 -19.07 28.72 -20.72
C LEU A 92 -17.74 29.15 -20.08
N GLY A 93 -16.66 28.76 -20.77
CA GLY A 93 -15.77 29.77 -21.37
C GLY A 93 -14.41 29.96 -20.74
N ASN A 94 -13.38 29.33 -21.31
CA ASN A 94 -11.99 29.78 -21.21
C ASN A 94 -11.84 31.16 -21.88
N PRO A 95 -11.02 32.07 -21.31
CA PRO A 95 -10.03 32.70 -22.18
C PRO A 95 -8.65 32.95 -21.52
N GLU A 96 -7.63 32.63 -22.31
CA GLU A 96 -6.39 33.38 -22.60
C GLU A 96 -5.57 34.08 -21.49
N GLU A 97 -4.28 33.74 -21.47
CA GLU A 97 -3.20 34.44 -20.74
C GLU A 97 -3.05 35.92 -21.16
N PRO A 98 -2.69 36.82 -20.23
CA PRO A 98 -2.10 38.09 -20.57
C PRO A 98 -0.56 38.01 -20.53
N SER A 99 0.05 38.24 -21.69
CA SER A 99 1.45 38.65 -21.81
C SER A 99 1.62 40.08 -21.29
N LYS A 100 2.59 40.32 -20.39
CA LYS A 100 3.36 41.56 -20.37
C LYS A 100 4.70 41.41 -19.67
#